data_AF-R4MDR7-F1
#
_entry.id   AF-R4MDR7-F1
#
_cell.length_a   1.000
_cell.length_b   1.000
_cell.length_c   1.000
_cell.angle_alpha   90.00
_cell.angle_beta   90.00
_cell.angle_gamma   90.00
#
_symmetry.space_group_name_H-M   'P 1'
#
loop_
_entity.id
_entity.type
_entity.pdbx_description
1 polymer ?
#
loop_
_entity_poly.entity_id
_entity_poly.type
_entity_poly.pdbx_seq_one_letter_code
_entity_poly.pdbx_strand_id
1 'polypeptide(L)'
;MNAEELAIDPVAAAHRLLGATIAGRGVRAMVVEVEAYGGVPDGPWPDAAAHSYRGRNGRNDVMFGPPGRLYTYRSHGIHVCANVACGPDGTAAAVLLRAAAIEVPQTALARADGARCRTGARPGKPLRCPRNHHGRQRD
;
A
#
# COMPACT_ATOMS: atom_id res chain seq x y z
N MET A 1 -9.06 13.30 0.76
CA MET A 1 -9.31 12.24 1.75
C MET A 1 -8.45 12.53 2.96
N ASN A 2 -9.07 12.62 4.13
CA ASN A 2 -8.33 12.72 5.39
C ASN A 2 -8.04 11.30 5.94
N ALA A 3 -7.12 11.17 6.88
CA ALA A 3 -6.79 9.85 7.46
C ALA A 3 -7.93 9.29 8.32
N GLU A 4 -8.70 10.16 8.98
CA GLU A 4 -9.81 9.80 9.86
C GLU A 4 -10.97 9.14 9.11
N GLU A 5 -11.18 9.47 7.83
CA GLU A 5 -12.14 8.84 6.93
C GLU A 5 -11.84 7.34 6.70
N LEU A 6 -10.64 6.87 7.05
CA LEU A 6 -10.27 5.47 6.97
C LEU A 6 -10.47 4.72 8.31
N ALA A 7 -10.98 5.39 9.36
CA ALA A 7 -11.36 4.77 10.64
C ALA A 7 -12.67 3.95 10.54
N ILE A 8 -12.79 3.11 9.51
CA ILE A 8 -13.98 2.33 9.16
C ILE A 8 -13.60 0.88 8.88
N ASP A 9 -14.58 0.02 8.57
CA ASP A 9 -14.30 -1.37 8.21
C ASP A 9 -13.38 -1.47 6.97
N PRO A 10 -12.54 -2.52 6.88
CA PRO A 10 -11.52 -2.61 5.85
C PRO A 10 -12.06 -2.67 4.42
N VAL A 11 -13.28 -3.21 4.21
CA VAL A 11 -13.89 -3.29 2.89
C VAL A 11 -14.36 -1.91 2.43
N ALA A 12 -15.03 -1.16 3.32
CA ALA A 12 -15.39 0.22 3.03
C ALA A 12 -14.17 1.12 2.85
N ALA A 13 -13.12 0.94 3.65
CA ALA A 13 -11.85 1.65 3.49
C ALA A 13 -11.22 1.35 2.12
N ALA A 14 -11.24 0.08 1.67
CA ALA A 14 -10.76 -0.32 0.36
C ALA A 14 -11.53 0.36 -0.77
N HIS A 15 -12.87 0.40 -0.68
CA HIS A 15 -13.69 1.12 -1.66
C HIS A 15 -13.39 2.62 -1.70
N ARG A 16 -13.14 3.26 -0.54
CA ARG A 16 -12.75 4.68 -0.50
C ARG A 16 -11.42 4.91 -1.22
N LEU A 17 -10.46 4.00 -1.03
CA LEU A 17 -9.12 4.12 -1.63
C LEU A 17 -9.11 3.88 -3.13
N LEU A 18 -10.09 3.18 -3.71
CA LEU A 18 -10.23 3.09 -5.16
C LEU A 18 -10.50 4.47 -5.77
N GLY A 19 -9.73 4.85 -6.79
CA GLY A 19 -9.77 6.17 -7.39
C GLY A 19 -9.01 7.25 -6.61
N ALA A 20 -8.47 6.95 -5.42
CA ALA A 20 -7.64 7.90 -4.69
C ALA A 20 -6.28 8.09 -5.39
N THR A 21 -5.74 9.31 -5.36
CA THR A 21 -4.40 9.58 -5.90
C THR A 21 -3.34 9.39 -4.81
N ILE A 22 -2.34 8.56 -5.11
CA ILE A 22 -1.06 8.53 -4.39
C ILE A 22 -0.06 9.43 -5.11
N ALA A 23 0.74 10.17 -4.35
CA ALA A 23 1.74 11.09 -4.89
C ALA A 23 3.04 11.02 -4.11
N GLY A 24 4.16 11.08 -4.82
CA GLY A 24 5.48 11.09 -4.20
C GLY A 24 6.58 11.26 -5.22
N ARG A 25 7.63 12.01 -4.86
CA ARG A 25 8.83 12.23 -5.72
C ARG A 25 8.49 12.72 -7.13
N GLY A 26 7.48 13.59 -7.26
CA GLY A 26 7.05 14.14 -8.55
C GLY A 26 6.19 13.21 -9.41
N VAL A 27 5.84 12.01 -8.93
CA VAL A 27 4.93 11.08 -9.61
C VAL A 27 3.58 11.10 -8.90
N ARG A 28 2.49 11.09 -9.69
CA ARG A 28 1.12 10.88 -9.21
C ARG A 28 0.54 9.64 -9.88
N ALA A 29 -0.25 8.88 -9.15
CA ALA A 29 -0.94 7.71 -9.67
C ALA A 29 -2.29 7.52 -8.99
N MET A 30 -3.31 7.16 -9.77
CA MET A 30 -4.64 6.83 -9.26
C MET A 30 -4.69 5.34 -8.90
N VAL A 31 -5.12 5.01 -7.70
CA VAL A 31 -5.27 3.62 -7.24
C VAL A 31 -6.42 2.97 -8.01
N VAL A 32 -6.19 1.80 -8.60
CA VAL A 32 -7.19 1.08 -9.43
C VAL A 32 -7.45 -0.36 -8.97
N GLU A 33 -6.59 -0.91 -8.13
CA GLU A 33 -6.78 -2.25 -7.56
C GLU A 33 -6.28 -2.25 -6.10
N VAL A 34 -7.10 -2.79 -5.21
CA VAL A 34 -6.83 -2.88 -3.78
C VAL A 34 -7.31 -4.23 -3.23
N GLU A 35 -6.81 -4.61 -2.06
CA GLU A 35 -7.28 -5.77 -1.32
C GLU A 35 -7.40 -5.42 0.17
N ALA A 36 -8.57 -5.73 0.74
CA ALA A 36 -8.89 -5.45 2.14
C ALA A 36 -8.42 -6.61 3.01
N TYR A 37 -7.73 -6.30 4.10
CA TYR A 37 -7.28 -7.26 5.10
C TYR A 37 -7.80 -6.90 6.48
N GLY A 38 -8.27 -7.92 7.19
CA GLY A 38 -8.73 -7.81 8.56
C GLY A 38 -7.60 -7.97 9.58
N GLY A 39 -7.92 -8.69 10.65
CA GLY A 39 -7.11 -8.80 11.86
C GLY A 39 -7.22 -10.15 12.54
N VAL A 40 -6.98 -10.11 13.84
CA VAL A 40 -6.92 -11.26 14.74
C VAL A 40 -8.24 -12.04 14.83
N PRO A 41 -8.23 -13.34 15.17
CA PRO A 41 -9.43 -14.19 15.29
C PRO A 41 -10.52 -13.65 16.23
N ASP A 42 -10.11 -12.95 17.28
CA ASP A 42 -10.95 -12.34 18.32
C ASP A 42 -11.27 -10.87 18.04
N GLY A 43 -10.84 -10.35 16.88
CA GLY A 43 -11.09 -8.99 16.43
C GLY A 43 -12.43 -8.85 15.69
N PRO A 44 -12.82 -7.62 15.34
CA PRO A 44 -14.08 -7.35 14.64
C PRO A 44 -14.11 -7.88 13.20
N TRP A 45 -12.94 -8.08 12.58
CA TRP A 45 -12.80 -8.56 11.20
C TRP A 45 -11.72 -9.65 11.14
N PRO A 46 -12.00 -10.88 11.57
CA PRO A 46 -11.01 -11.95 11.60
C PRO A 46 -10.61 -12.37 10.18
N ASP A 47 -9.31 -12.41 9.90
CA ASP A 47 -8.79 -12.71 8.56
C ASP A 47 -7.48 -13.52 8.63
N ALA A 48 -7.57 -14.81 8.32
CA ALA A 48 -6.43 -15.72 8.35
C ALA A 48 -5.33 -15.41 7.33
N ALA A 49 -5.63 -14.61 6.30
CA ALA A 49 -4.65 -14.19 5.30
C ALA A 49 -3.83 -12.96 5.76
N ALA A 50 -4.30 -12.23 6.76
CA ALA A 50 -3.66 -11.00 7.21
C ALA A 50 -2.38 -11.26 8.04
N HIS A 51 -1.37 -10.39 7.87
CA HIS A 51 -0.17 -10.40 8.70
C HIS A 51 -0.45 -10.16 10.20
N SER A 52 -1.58 -9.54 10.51
CA SER A 52 -2.08 -9.26 11.86
C SER A 52 -2.78 -10.45 12.51
N TYR A 53 -3.13 -11.52 11.76
CA TYR A 53 -3.95 -12.62 12.27
C TYR A 53 -3.38 -13.28 13.53
N ARG A 54 -2.06 -13.45 13.60
CA ARG A 54 -1.37 -14.05 14.76
C ARG A 54 -1.10 -13.06 15.90
N GLY A 55 -1.67 -11.87 15.85
CA GLY A 55 -1.47 -10.82 16.83
C GLY A 55 -0.39 -9.80 16.46
N ARG A 56 -0.30 -8.77 17.30
CA ARG A 56 0.61 -7.64 17.14
C ARG A 56 2.05 -8.04 17.43
N ASN A 57 2.96 -7.60 16.55
CA ASN A 57 4.40 -7.68 16.71
C ASN A 57 5.06 -6.42 16.13
N GLY A 58 6.36 -6.24 16.35
CA GLY A 58 7.07 -5.04 15.89
C GLY A 58 7.13 -4.83 14.37
N ARG A 59 6.69 -5.79 13.55
CA ARG A 59 6.61 -5.62 12.08
C ARG A 59 5.24 -5.18 11.61
N ASN A 60 4.17 -5.66 12.24
CA ASN A 60 2.79 -5.39 11.82
C ASN A 60 2.08 -4.36 12.73
N ASP A 61 2.80 -3.75 13.68
CA ASP A 61 2.26 -2.79 14.65
C ASP A 61 1.53 -1.62 13.99
N VAL A 62 1.98 -1.19 12.80
CA VAL A 62 1.35 -0.14 11.99
C VAL A 62 -0.10 -0.50 11.65
N MET A 63 -0.43 -1.77 11.41
CA MET A 63 -1.80 -2.20 11.11
C MET A 63 -2.75 -2.04 12.30
N PHE A 64 -2.22 -1.98 13.53
CA PHE A 64 -2.99 -1.77 14.76
C PHE A 64 -2.96 -0.30 15.21
N GLY A 65 -2.35 0.59 14.43
CA GLY A 65 -2.21 2.00 14.78
C GLY A 65 -3.34 2.86 14.20
N PRO A 66 -3.21 4.19 14.32
CA PRO A 66 -4.13 5.14 13.68
C PRO A 66 -4.24 4.92 12.16
N PRO A 67 -5.43 5.17 11.60
CA PRO A 67 -5.68 4.98 10.17
C PRO A 67 -4.85 5.93 9.30
N GLY A 68 -4.66 5.57 8.04
CA GLY A 68 -3.89 6.33 7.05
C GLY A 68 -2.38 6.11 7.11
N ARG A 69 -1.86 5.30 8.05
CA ARG A 69 -0.44 4.98 8.14
C ARG A 69 -0.02 3.93 7.11
N LEU A 70 1.17 4.10 6.53
CA LEU A 70 1.69 3.17 5.52
C LEU A 70 2.45 2.02 6.18
N TYR A 71 1.96 0.79 6.01
CA TYR A 71 2.65 -0.44 6.35
C TYR A 71 3.29 -1.07 5.11
N THR A 72 4.61 -1.06 5.05
CA THR A 72 5.37 -1.68 3.94
C THR A 72 6.18 -2.88 4.39
N TYR A 73 6.22 -3.91 3.56
CA TYR A 73 7.07 -5.09 3.79
C TYR A 73 7.65 -5.61 2.48
N ARG A 74 8.67 -6.47 2.56
CA ARG A 74 9.23 -7.16 1.39
C ARG A 74 8.54 -8.51 1.20
N SER A 75 7.79 -8.68 0.12
CA SER A 75 7.29 -9.98 -0.32
C SER A 75 8.41 -10.75 -1.02
N HIS A 76 8.65 -11.99 -0.56
CA HIS A 76 9.72 -12.88 -1.01
C HIS A 76 11.12 -12.23 -1.08
N GLY A 77 11.36 -11.18 -0.30
CA GLY A 77 12.62 -10.44 -0.30
C GLY A 77 12.87 -9.57 -1.54
N ILE A 78 11.97 -9.52 -2.53
CA ILE A 78 12.22 -8.86 -3.82
C ILE A 78 11.26 -7.72 -4.13
N HIS A 79 9.99 -7.83 -3.75
CA HIS A 79 8.96 -6.84 -4.05
C HIS A 79 8.56 -6.11 -2.77
N VAL A 80 8.38 -4.80 -2.84
CA VAL A 80 7.79 -4.04 -1.72
C VAL A 80 6.28 -4.05 -1.91
N CYS A 81 5.57 -4.52 -0.90
CA CYS A 81 4.12 -4.40 -0.79
C CYS A 81 3.81 -3.26 0.18
N ALA A 82 2.80 -2.45 -0.16
CA ALA A 82 2.43 -1.26 0.61
C ALA A 82 0.95 -1.30 0.96
N ASN A 83 0.65 -1.12 2.24
CA ASN A 83 -0.69 -1.19 2.79
C ASN A 83 -1.00 0.11 3.52
N VAL A 84 -2.25 0.56 3.47
CA VAL A 84 -2.74 1.70 4.26
C VAL A 84 -3.51 1.14 5.44
N ALA A 85 -3.07 1.43 6.67
CA ALA A 85 -3.77 1.07 7.89
C ALA A 85 -5.16 1.75 7.92
N CYS A 86 -6.16 1.03 8.40
CA CYS A 86 -7.54 1.50 8.49
C CYS A 86 -8.20 0.93 9.75
N GLY A 87 -9.44 1.30 9.99
CA GLY A 87 -10.16 0.95 11.22
C GLY A 87 -9.78 1.80 12.42
N PRO A 88 -10.43 1.58 13.57
CA PRO A 88 -10.13 2.27 14.82
C PRO A 88 -8.72 1.97 15.31
N ASP A 89 -8.07 2.94 15.96
CA ASP A 89 -6.78 2.73 16.60
C ASP A 89 -6.85 1.57 17.62
N GLY A 90 -5.81 0.74 17.64
CA GLY A 90 -5.77 -0.52 18.40
C GLY A 90 -6.41 -1.72 17.70
N THR A 91 -7.17 -1.53 16.61
CA THR A 91 -7.79 -2.62 15.84
C THR A 91 -7.01 -2.89 14.57
N ALA A 92 -6.62 -4.14 14.33
CA ALA A 92 -5.92 -4.49 13.10
C ALA A 92 -6.84 -4.48 11.87
N ALA A 93 -6.54 -3.59 10.92
CA ALA A 93 -7.09 -3.62 9.57
C ALA A 93 -6.19 -2.83 8.62
N ALA A 94 -6.09 -3.27 7.37
CA ALA A 94 -5.36 -2.52 6.35
C ALA A 94 -5.86 -2.81 4.94
N VAL A 95 -5.51 -1.93 4.01
CA VAL A 95 -5.78 -2.09 2.58
C VAL A 95 -4.47 -2.16 1.82
N LEU A 96 -4.21 -3.28 1.16
CA LEU A 96 -3.08 -3.46 0.25
C LEU A 96 -3.34 -2.72 -1.06
N LEU A 97 -2.36 -1.93 -1.51
CA LEU A 97 -2.39 -1.31 -2.84
C LEU A 97 -1.79 -2.30 -3.85
N ARG A 98 -2.61 -2.75 -4.81
CA ARG A 98 -2.22 -3.77 -5.79
C ARG A 98 -1.83 -3.18 -7.14
N ALA A 99 -2.56 -2.16 -7.59
CA ALA A 99 -2.25 -1.46 -8.82
C ALA A 99 -2.65 0.02 -8.76
N ALA A 100 -1.90 0.84 -9.51
CA ALA A 100 -2.21 2.25 -9.73
C ALA A 100 -1.93 2.64 -11.19
N ALA A 101 -2.79 3.46 -11.76
CA ALA A 101 -2.61 4.08 -13.06
C ALA A 101 -1.78 5.36 -12.90
N ILE A 102 -0.59 5.41 -13.51
CA ILE A 102 0.26 6.61 -13.48
C ILE A 102 -0.47 7.75 -14.19
N GLU A 103 -0.58 8.89 -13.52
CA GLU A 103 -1.07 10.10 -14.15
C GLU A 103 0.03 10.67 -15.04
N VAL A 104 -0.15 10.53 -16.35
CA VAL A 104 0.76 11.11 -17.34
C VAL A 104 0.26 12.51 -17.68
N PRO A 105 1.11 13.55 -17.63
CA PRO A 105 0.74 14.86 -18.16
C PRO A 105 0.26 14.70 -19.61
N GLN A 106 -0.86 15.32 -19.99
CA GLN A 106 -1.40 15.21 -21.35
C GLN A 106 -0.35 15.55 -22.44
N THR A 107 0.62 16.40 -22.12
CA THR A 107 1.75 16.76 -22.99
C THR A 107 2.74 15.62 -23.27
N ALA A 108 2.81 14.62 -22.40
CA ALA A 108 3.63 13.41 -22.61
C ALA A 108 2.85 12.32 -23.37
N LEU A 109 1.52 12.28 -23.26
CA LEU A 109 0.67 11.39 -24.07
C LEU A 109 0.70 11.77 -25.56
N ALA A 110 0.70 13.07 -25.89
CA ALA A 110 0.86 13.55 -27.27
C ALA A 110 2.22 13.17 -27.91
N ARG A 111 3.22 12.78 -27.10
CA ARG A 111 4.51 12.26 -27.58
C ARG A 111 4.55 10.73 -27.63
N ALA A 112 3.55 10.06 -27.03
CA ALA A 112 3.51 8.60 -26.87
C ALA A 112 2.80 7.87 -28.02
N ASP A 113 2.22 8.59 -29.00
CA ASP A 113 1.59 8.01 -30.21
C ASP A 113 2.56 7.17 -31.08
N GLY A 114 3.86 7.14 -30.77
CA GLY A 114 4.86 6.29 -31.41
C GLY A 114 5.42 5.15 -30.55
N ALA A 115 5.13 5.08 -29.25
CA ALA A 115 5.81 4.16 -28.32
C ALA A 115 4.83 3.12 -27.77
N ARG A 116 4.57 2.07 -28.56
CA ARG A 116 3.93 0.85 -28.07
C ARG A 116 4.65 0.32 -26.83
N CYS A 117 3.93 0.19 -25.72
CA CYS A 117 4.36 -0.60 -24.56
C CYS A 117 4.77 -2.00 -25.01
N ARG A 118 6.08 -2.26 -25.11
CA ARG A 118 6.59 -3.62 -25.24
C ARG A 118 6.65 -4.24 -23.86
N THR A 119 5.63 -5.02 -23.52
CA THR A 119 5.78 -6.11 -22.56
C THR A 119 6.81 -7.10 -23.11
N GLY A 120 8.01 -7.12 -22.53
CA GLY A 120 9.09 -8.00 -22.98
C GLY A 120 10.11 -8.24 -21.87
N ALA A 121 10.20 -9.49 -21.43
CA ALA A 121 11.03 -9.93 -20.32
C ALA A 121 12.49 -10.23 -20.73
N ARG A 122 13.40 -10.09 -19.73
CA ARG A 122 14.75 -10.68 -19.54
C ARG A 122 15.96 -10.03 -20.25
N PRO A 123 17.22 -10.30 -19.83
CA PRO A 123 17.79 -10.44 -18.47
C PRO A 123 19.13 -9.64 -18.28
N GLY A 124 19.47 -9.18 -17.06
CA GLY A 124 20.81 -8.65 -16.76
C GLY A 124 20.90 -7.76 -15.51
N LYS A 125 21.66 -8.18 -14.49
CA LYS A 125 21.93 -7.50 -13.19
C LYS A 125 22.72 -6.18 -13.32
N PRO A 126 22.89 -5.37 -12.25
CA PRO A 126 21.96 -5.05 -11.16
C PRO A 126 21.88 -3.53 -10.90
N LEU A 127 20.70 -2.96 -10.61
CA LEU A 127 20.64 -1.59 -10.06
C LEU A 127 20.55 -1.62 -8.54
N ARG A 128 21.67 -1.27 -7.92
CA ARG A 128 21.86 -1.07 -6.49
C ARG A 128 21.10 0.20 -6.07
N CYS A 129 20.18 0.07 -5.11
CA CYS A 129 19.59 1.20 -4.39
C CYS A 129 19.95 1.04 -2.89
N PRO A 130 20.27 2.11 -2.15
CA PRO A 130 21.06 2.05 -0.93
C PRO A 130 20.30 1.48 0.28
N ARG A 131 21.10 1.13 1.30
CA ARG A 131 20.73 0.52 2.58
C ARG A 131 19.80 1.42 3.41
N ASN A 132 18.90 0.73 4.12
CA ASN A 132 18.39 1.01 5.46
C ASN A 132 17.89 2.42 5.80
N HIS A 133 16.56 2.55 5.89
CA HIS A 133 15.95 3.29 7.00
C HIS A 133 15.03 2.34 7.76
N HIS A 134 15.58 1.71 8.80
CA HIS A 134 14.75 1.32 9.93
C HIS A 134 14.18 2.61 10.50
N GLY A 135 12.85 2.71 10.52
CA GLY A 135 12.15 3.75 11.27
C GLY A 135 12.48 3.58 12.75
N ARG A 136 13.52 4.28 13.21
CA ARG A 136 13.52 4.90 14.53
C ARG A 136 12.81 6.23 14.36
N GLN A 137 11.53 6.29 14.74
CA GLN A 137 11.01 7.54 15.28
C GLN A 137 11.58 7.61 16.71
N ARG A 138 12.46 8.59 16.94
CA ARG A 138 12.88 8.99 18.28
C ARG A 138 11.96 10.15 18.67
N ASP A 139 11.37 10.05 19.86
CA ASP A 139 11.12 11.22 20.70
C ASP A 139 12.46 11.69 21.29
#